data_AF-A0A5B7TM18-F1
#
_entry.id   AF-A0A5B7TM18-F1
#
_cell.length_a   1.000
_cell.length_b   1.000
_cell.length_c   1.000
_cell.angle_alpha   90.00
_cell.angle_beta   90.00
_cell.angle_gamma   90.00
#
_symmetry.space_group_name_H-M   'P 1'
#
loop_
_entity.id
_entity.type
_entity.pdbx_description
1 polymer ?
#
loop_
_entity_poly.entity_id
_entity_poly.type
_entity_poly.pdbx_seq_one_letter_code
_entity_poly.pdbx_strand_id
1 'polypeptide(L)'
;MNNNIIKYEILKNIPVGVIAIDSNKKIQEINKKAKEIFGISYSLNFFHEEGKIEKGDILIIGDNSIGIDDGGIDEKDFKLLGIDEDVQKGAAFVYIGKYKKGGDYKYREIQNSDVLSLEKKILGKICKVEIDFLNKIINIKVDDMEFPFKYIKGIGHIVILDGKTGKIKFYQSKGYTVRKEDLKSIINGKNFLKKSLEGDMETEVIGEDITNILGTSVSIQTLIKAAEGKEFNFINQYDEINGRPVRCSVFKIKDEEKIYGAFLLVEDLSELNRLIKEKDEILKKLLEIEETTYNPFDVIVGESQAIQNLKSYAKKAAITNSTILILGESGTGKSQLARAIHEYSGRRGKKFVELNCGALSESLLESELFGYVPGAFTGAKKEGKKGLIESADGGTLFLDEISELPLNLQVKLLHVLQ
;
A
#
# COMPACT_ATOMS: atom_id res chain seq x y z
N MET A 1 -26.38 10.54 -31.13
CA MET A 1 -25.14 10.98 -30.43
C MET A 1 -24.00 10.13 -30.93
N ASN A 2 -22.83 10.74 -31.18
CA ASN A 2 -21.68 10.02 -31.74
C ASN A 2 -21.15 9.03 -30.68
N ASN A 3 -21.18 7.71 -30.94
CA ASN A 3 -20.80 6.67 -29.95
C ASN A 3 -19.42 6.90 -29.32
N ASN A 4 -18.50 7.53 -30.07
CA ASN A 4 -17.17 7.90 -29.58
C ASN A 4 -17.20 8.97 -28.49
N ILE A 5 -18.13 9.92 -28.54
CA ILE A 5 -18.26 10.98 -27.51
C ILE A 5 -18.76 10.36 -26.20
N ILE A 6 -19.74 9.44 -26.29
CA ILE A 6 -20.28 8.75 -25.11
C ILE A 6 -19.18 7.90 -24.45
N LYS A 7 -18.46 7.10 -25.24
CA LYS A 7 -17.32 6.30 -24.74
C LYS A 7 -16.27 7.18 -24.06
N TYR A 8 -15.90 8.30 -24.68
CA TYR A 8 -14.92 9.24 -24.14
C TYR A 8 -15.37 9.83 -22.79
N GLU A 9 -16.60 10.33 -22.70
CA GLU A 9 -17.13 10.89 -21.45
C GLU A 9 -17.22 9.85 -20.32
N ILE A 10 -17.58 8.60 -20.63
CA ILE A 10 -17.58 7.52 -19.64
C ILE A 10 -16.15 7.26 -19.12
N LEU A 11 -15.20 7.03 -20.03
CA LEU A 11 -13.82 6.70 -19.66
C LEU A 11 -13.14 7.83 -18.87
N LYS A 12 -13.50 9.08 -19.17
CA LYS A 12 -12.98 10.27 -18.49
C LYS A 12 -13.46 10.40 -17.04
N ASN A 13 -14.71 10.03 -16.75
CA ASN A 13 -15.33 10.26 -15.44
C ASN A 13 -15.37 9.02 -14.54
N ILE A 14 -14.94 7.86 -15.03
CA ILE A 14 -14.91 6.63 -14.24
C ILE A 14 -13.79 6.71 -13.18
N PRO A 15 -14.06 6.33 -11.90
CA PRO A 15 -13.08 6.46 -10.81
C PRO A 15 -12.01 5.35 -10.82
N VAL A 16 -12.02 4.48 -11.83
CA VAL A 16 -11.06 3.39 -12.03
C VAL A 16 -10.17 3.66 -13.24
N GLY A 17 -8.92 3.20 -13.17
CA GLY A 17 -8.04 3.20 -14.32
C GLY A 17 -8.47 2.14 -15.33
N VAL A 18 -8.43 2.48 -16.61
CA VAL A 18 -8.76 1.58 -17.72
C VAL A 18 -7.61 1.59 -18.71
N ILE A 19 -7.12 0.41 -19.07
CA ILE A 19 -6.10 0.20 -20.12
C ILE A 19 -6.57 -0.91 -21.05
N ALA A 20 -6.59 -0.68 -22.35
CA ALA A 20 -6.91 -1.70 -23.36
C ALA A 20 -5.69 -1.98 -24.25
N ILE A 21 -5.50 -3.25 -24.60
CA ILE A 21 -4.45 -3.71 -25.51
C ILE A 21 -5.06 -4.55 -26.64
N ASP A 22 -4.35 -4.61 -27.77
CA ASP A 22 -4.64 -5.55 -28.86
C ASP A 22 -3.95 -6.91 -28.63
N SER A 23 -4.15 -7.85 -29.56
CA SER A 23 -3.49 -9.16 -29.55
C SER A 23 -1.95 -9.11 -29.69
N ASN A 24 -1.39 -7.97 -30.10
CA ASN A 24 0.04 -7.74 -30.25
C ASN A 24 0.65 -7.01 -29.04
N LYS A 25 -0.08 -6.94 -27.91
CA LYS A 25 0.34 -6.31 -26.65
C LYS A 25 0.45 -4.77 -26.74
N LYS A 26 -0.08 -4.17 -27.80
CA LYS A 26 -0.01 -2.73 -28.03
C LYS A 26 -1.16 -2.01 -27.36
N ILE A 27 -0.86 -0.95 -26.61
CA ILE A 27 -1.86 -0.13 -25.94
C ILE A 27 -2.74 0.56 -26.98
N GLN A 28 -4.04 0.29 -26.94
CA GLN A 28 -5.05 0.90 -27.83
C GLN A 28 -5.79 2.05 -27.15
N GLU A 29 -5.98 1.97 -25.83
CA GLU A 29 -6.69 2.97 -25.06
C GLU A 29 -6.13 3.01 -23.64
N ILE A 30 -6.01 4.21 -23.08
CA ILE A 30 -5.73 4.39 -21.65
C ILE A 30 -6.44 5.65 -21.16
N ASN A 31 -7.26 5.52 -20.11
CA ASN A 31 -8.03 6.66 -19.59
C ASN A 31 -7.20 7.55 -18.66
N LYS A 32 -7.71 8.75 -18.34
CA LYS A 32 -7.04 9.73 -17.47
C LYS A 32 -6.66 9.10 -16.12
N LYS A 33 -7.56 8.34 -15.50
CA LYS A 33 -7.33 7.75 -14.19
C LYS A 33 -6.18 6.75 -14.19
N ALA A 34 -6.07 5.88 -15.19
CA ALA A 34 -4.93 4.98 -15.33
C ALA A 34 -3.62 5.76 -15.55
N LYS A 35 -3.66 6.85 -16.32
CA LYS A 35 -2.49 7.70 -16.51
C LYS A 35 -2.02 8.33 -15.20
N GLU A 36 -2.93 8.80 -14.35
CA GLU A 36 -2.61 9.31 -13.02
C GLU A 36 -2.02 8.22 -12.11
N ILE A 37 -2.66 7.04 -12.08
CA ILE A 37 -2.24 5.89 -11.26
C ILE A 37 -0.81 5.50 -11.61
N PHE A 38 -0.46 5.41 -12.89
CA PHE A 38 0.88 5.00 -13.31
C PHE A 38 1.85 6.17 -13.54
N GLY A 39 1.43 7.40 -13.26
CA GLY A 39 2.26 8.59 -13.44
C GLY A 39 2.61 8.87 -14.91
N ILE A 40 1.78 8.43 -15.85
CA ILE A 40 1.83 8.81 -17.26
C ILE A 40 1.32 10.26 -17.44
N SER A 41 0.45 10.70 -16.53
CA SER A 41 0.03 12.10 -16.35
C SER A 41 0.39 12.57 -14.94
N TYR A 42 1.04 13.72 -14.82
CA TYR A 42 1.43 14.31 -13.53
C TYR A 42 1.55 15.84 -13.61
N SER A 43 1.28 16.51 -12.49
CA SER A 43 1.54 17.94 -12.29
C SER A 43 2.98 18.16 -11.83
N LEU A 44 3.67 19.15 -12.40
CA LEU A 44 5.04 19.51 -12.06
C LEU A 44 5.08 20.76 -11.18
N ASN A 45 5.99 20.77 -10.20
CA ASN A 45 6.20 21.93 -9.32
C ASN A 45 7.27 22.90 -9.85
N PHE A 46 8.16 22.43 -10.74
CA PHE A 46 9.30 23.20 -11.24
C PHE A 46 9.58 22.94 -12.72
N PHE A 47 10.11 23.94 -13.41
CA PHE A 47 10.45 23.89 -14.83
C PHE A 47 11.93 23.59 -15.05
N HIS A 48 12.26 22.82 -16.09
CA HIS A 48 13.58 22.80 -16.69
C HIS A 48 13.50 22.45 -18.19
N GLU A 49 14.48 22.89 -18.98
CA GLU A 49 14.60 22.51 -20.39
C GLU A 49 15.11 21.06 -20.53
N GLU A 50 15.00 20.49 -21.73
CA GLU A 50 15.65 19.21 -22.03
C GLU A 50 17.17 19.36 -21.94
N GLY A 51 17.87 18.26 -21.62
CA GLY A 51 19.31 18.34 -21.45
C GLY A 51 19.92 17.03 -21.03
N LYS A 52 21.18 17.13 -20.57
CA LYS A 52 21.99 16.00 -20.11
C LYS A 52 22.86 16.46 -18.95
N ILE A 53 23.19 15.51 -18.08
CA ILE A 53 24.16 15.75 -17.00
C ILE A 53 25.57 16.00 -17.56
N GLU A 54 26.24 17.00 -17.02
CA GLU A 54 27.58 17.43 -17.44
C GLU A 54 28.58 17.34 -16.28
N LYS A 55 29.86 17.17 -16.61
CA LYS A 55 30.93 17.08 -15.60
C LYS A 55 30.96 18.35 -14.76
N GLY A 56 30.82 18.19 -13.45
CA GLY A 56 30.80 19.29 -12.49
C GLY A 56 29.41 19.79 -12.09
N ASP A 57 28.33 19.29 -12.73
CA ASP A 57 26.96 19.48 -12.23
C ASP A 57 26.83 18.95 -10.80
N ILE A 58 25.99 19.61 -10.01
CA ILE A 58 25.77 19.25 -8.62
C ILE A 58 24.66 18.22 -8.56
N LEU A 59 24.92 17.10 -7.93
CA LEU A 59 23.98 16.01 -7.73
C LEU A 59 23.58 15.96 -6.27
N ILE A 60 22.28 15.84 -6.03
CA ILE A 60 21.69 15.59 -4.72
C ILE A 60 20.87 14.31 -4.90
N ILE A 61 21.27 13.24 -4.23
CA ILE A 61 20.69 11.90 -4.42
C ILE A 61 20.26 11.36 -3.07
N GLY A 62 19.07 10.78 -3.02
CA GLY A 62 18.65 9.93 -1.92
C GLY A 62 18.11 8.62 -2.50
N ASP A 63 18.59 7.50 -1.99
CA ASP A 63 18.14 6.16 -2.35
C ASP A 63 17.88 5.40 -1.05
N ASN A 64 16.64 4.98 -0.82
CA ASN A 64 16.31 4.32 0.44
C ASN A 64 16.64 2.82 0.45
N SER A 65 17.01 2.24 -0.69
CA SER A 65 17.42 0.84 -0.82
C SER A 65 18.12 0.62 -2.17
N ILE A 66 19.44 0.76 -2.19
CA ILE A 66 20.27 0.59 -3.40
C ILE A 66 19.93 -0.71 -4.13
N GLY A 67 19.68 -0.60 -5.44
CA GLY A 67 19.34 -1.70 -6.32
C GLY A 67 17.84 -2.02 -6.40
N ILE A 68 16.98 -1.29 -5.68
CA ILE A 68 15.52 -1.41 -5.75
C ILE A 68 14.93 -0.12 -6.32
N ASP A 69 14.42 -0.18 -7.56
CA ASP A 69 13.70 0.92 -8.24
C ASP A 69 14.53 2.21 -8.47
N ASP A 70 15.82 2.00 -8.73
CA ASP A 70 16.85 2.99 -9.06
C ASP A 70 17.49 2.73 -10.44
N GLY A 71 16.96 1.75 -11.18
CA GLY A 71 17.54 1.22 -12.42
C GLY A 71 18.60 0.14 -12.20
N GLY A 72 18.83 -0.29 -10.95
CA GLY A 72 19.83 -1.29 -10.58
C GLY A 72 21.23 -0.70 -10.53
N ILE A 73 21.42 0.40 -9.79
CA ILE A 73 22.72 1.07 -9.69
C ILE A 73 23.77 0.08 -9.15
N ASP A 74 24.98 0.16 -9.69
CA ASP A 74 26.09 -0.73 -9.32
C ASP A 74 27.40 0.04 -9.06
N GLU A 75 28.46 -0.67 -8.65
CA GLU A 75 29.77 -0.09 -8.35
C GLU A 75 30.33 0.81 -9.47
N LYS A 76 30.04 0.50 -10.75
CA LYS A 76 30.54 1.31 -11.87
C LYS A 76 29.86 2.67 -11.91
N ASP A 77 28.58 2.71 -11.54
CA ASP A 77 27.80 3.93 -11.46
C ASP A 77 28.28 4.81 -10.28
N PHE A 78 28.60 4.20 -9.12
CA PHE A 78 29.17 4.92 -7.97
C PHE A 78 30.54 5.54 -8.28
N LYS A 79 31.38 4.89 -9.10
CA LYS A 79 32.64 5.48 -9.59
C LYS A 79 32.42 6.76 -10.40
N LEU A 80 31.30 6.90 -11.12
CA LEU A 80 30.94 8.15 -11.82
C LEU A 80 30.61 9.29 -10.83
N LEU A 81 30.18 8.95 -9.62
CA LEU A 81 29.95 9.91 -8.52
C LEU A 81 31.24 10.24 -7.76
N GLY A 82 32.35 9.55 -8.07
CA GLY A 82 33.63 9.67 -7.36
C GLY A 82 33.65 8.94 -6.02
N ILE A 83 32.89 7.85 -5.90
CA ILE A 83 32.89 6.96 -4.75
C ILE A 83 33.65 5.69 -5.13
N ASP A 84 34.74 5.42 -4.43
CA ASP A 84 35.62 4.25 -4.67
C ASP A 84 35.36 3.09 -3.69
N GLU A 85 34.49 3.30 -2.70
CA GLU A 85 34.07 2.28 -1.73
C GLU A 85 32.95 1.39 -2.27
N ASP A 86 32.95 0.13 -1.84
CA ASP A 86 31.90 -0.84 -2.18
C ASP A 86 30.65 -0.57 -1.31
N VAL A 87 29.65 0.08 -1.92
CA VAL A 87 28.40 0.40 -1.23
C VAL A 87 27.46 -0.80 -1.34
N GLN A 88 27.15 -1.40 -0.19
CA GLN A 88 26.34 -2.63 -0.11
C GLN A 88 24.94 -2.44 -0.70
N LYS A 89 24.52 -3.36 -1.59
CA LYS A 89 23.14 -3.42 -2.11
C LYS A 89 22.13 -3.56 -0.96
N GLY A 90 21.00 -2.88 -1.10
CA GLY A 90 19.95 -2.84 -0.07
C GLY A 90 20.22 -1.85 1.08
N ALA A 91 21.40 -1.22 1.14
CA ALA A 91 21.62 -0.11 2.06
C ALA A 91 20.88 1.15 1.57
N ALA A 92 20.54 2.03 2.51
CA ALA A 92 20.11 3.37 2.18
C ALA A 92 21.30 4.29 2.00
N PHE A 93 21.19 5.24 1.08
CA PHE A 93 22.28 6.08 0.60
C PHE A 93 21.81 7.52 0.36
N VAL A 94 22.61 8.48 0.82
CA VAL A 94 22.42 9.90 0.52
C VAL A 94 23.73 10.51 0.04
N TYR A 95 23.67 11.38 -0.96
CA TYR A 95 24.84 12.00 -1.58
C TYR A 95 24.60 13.45 -1.98
N ILE A 96 25.59 14.30 -1.74
CA ILE A 96 25.67 15.66 -2.28
C ILE A 96 27.09 15.92 -2.80
N GLY A 97 27.20 16.12 -4.11
CA GLY A 97 28.52 16.25 -4.74
C GLY A 97 28.49 16.76 -6.16
N LYS A 98 29.66 16.72 -6.82
CA LYS A 98 29.82 17.14 -8.20
C LYS A 98 30.02 15.91 -9.10
N TYR A 99 29.24 15.80 -10.15
CA TYR A 99 29.31 14.69 -11.10
C TYR A 99 30.73 14.54 -11.68
N LYS A 100 31.28 13.32 -11.61
CA LYS A 100 32.66 12.95 -11.97
C LYS A 100 33.76 13.73 -11.23
N LYS A 101 33.47 14.24 -10.03
CA LYS A 101 34.43 14.96 -9.18
C LYS A 101 34.39 14.56 -7.69
N GLY A 102 33.43 13.74 -7.26
CA GLY A 102 33.28 13.37 -5.85
C GLY A 102 32.29 14.26 -5.09
N GLY A 103 31.94 13.80 -3.90
CA GLY A 103 30.95 14.43 -3.03
C GLY A 103 31.01 13.90 -1.61
N ASP A 104 30.15 14.45 -0.76
CA ASP A 104 29.91 13.88 0.57
C ASP A 104 28.77 12.87 0.43
N TYR A 105 28.85 11.78 1.17
CA TYR A 105 27.81 10.76 1.20
C TYR A 105 27.73 10.08 2.55
N LYS A 106 26.58 9.45 2.80
CA LYS A 106 26.39 8.54 3.93
C LYS A 106 25.59 7.35 3.42
N TYR A 107 25.93 6.16 3.91
CA TYR A 107 25.10 4.97 3.70
C TYR A 107 25.01 4.16 4.98
N ARG A 108 23.94 3.38 5.13
CA ARG A 108 23.75 2.43 6.23
C ARG A 108 22.68 1.40 5.90
N GLU A 109 22.69 0.27 6.59
CA GLU A 109 21.59 -0.70 6.56
C GLU A 109 20.28 -0.07 7.06
N ILE A 110 19.15 -0.53 6.52
CA ILE A 110 17.83 0.03 6.76
C ILE A 110 17.36 -0.30 8.19
N GLN A 111 17.05 0.74 8.97
CA GLN A 111 16.38 0.61 10.27
C GLN A 111 15.09 1.45 10.25
N ASN A 112 13.95 0.82 10.54
CA ASN A 112 12.60 1.38 10.30
C ASN A 112 12.20 2.57 11.20
N SER A 113 13.06 3.04 12.12
CA SER A 113 12.70 4.05 13.14
C SER A 113 13.31 5.43 12.95
N ASP A 114 14.27 5.60 12.04
CA ASP A 114 15.14 6.78 12.02
C ASP A 114 15.08 7.55 10.69
N VAL A 115 15.75 8.69 10.63
CA VAL A 115 15.95 9.50 9.41
C VAL A 115 17.42 9.43 8.99
N LEU A 116 17.70 9.32 7.68
CA LEU A 116 19.05 9.46 7.12
C LEU A 116 19.15 10.77 6.34
N SER A 117 20.08 11.65 6.71
CA SER A 117 20.19 12.97 6.09
C SER A 117 21.62 13.45 5.86
N LEU A 118 21.76 14.27 4.83
CA LEU A 118 22.98 14.96 4.47
C LEU A 118 22.64 16.39 4.06
N GLU A 119 23.42 17.35 4.55
CA GLU A 119 23.28 18.77 4.21
C GLU A 119 24.65 19.33 3.85
N LYS A 120 24.71 20.13 2.79
CA LYS A 120 25.94 20.75 2.34
C LYS A 120 25.65 22.09 1.68
N LYS A 121 26.48 23.09 1.99
CA LYS A 121 26.51 24.36 1.25
C LYS A 121 27.41 24.23 0.03
N ILE A 122 26.86 24.40 -1.16
CA ILE A 122 27.59 24.30 -2.43
C ILE A 122 27.14 25.39 -3.41
N LEU A 123 28.10 26.11 -4.02
CA LEU A 123 27.82 27.31 -4.84
C LEU A 123 26.93 28.35 -4.13
N GLY A 124 27.07 28.49 -2.82
CA GLY A 124 26.28 29.44 -2.02
C GLY A 124 24.86 28.96 -1.69
N LYS A 125 24.40 27.83 -2.25
CA LYS A 125 23.09 27.22 -1.97
C LYS A 125 23.18 26.19 -0.85
N ILE A 126 22.12 26.08 -0.06
CA ILE A 126 21.97 25.04 0.96
C ILE A 126 21.25 23.86 0.31
N CYS A 127 21.97 22.76 0.10
CA CYS A 127 21.41 21.53 -0.42
C CYS A 127 21.25 20.54 0.72
N LYS A 128 20.05 19.97 0.87
CA LYS A 128 19.74 18.94 1.87
C LYS A 128 19.06 17.76 1.19
N VAL A 129 19.39 16.55 1.59
CA VAL A 129 18.65 15.34 1.27
C VAL A 129 18.34 14.60 2.56
N GLU A 130 17.13 14.08 2.65
CA GLU A 130 16.61 13.39 3.81
C GLU A 130 15.76 12.20 3.37
N ILE A 131 16.04 11.02 3.93
CA ILE A 131 15.23 9.81 3.79
C ILE A 131 14.54 9.58 5.12
N ASP A 132 13.24 9.77 5.14
CA ASP A 132 12.37 9.49 6.27
C ASP A 132 11.71 8.13 6.05
N PHE A 133 12.20 7.12 6.79
CA PHE A 133 11.76 5.73 6.64
C PHE A 133 10.39 5.49 7.25
N LEU A 134 9.98 6.30 8.24
CA LEU A 134 8.69 6.21 8.89
C LEU A 134 7.60 6.73 7.94
N ASN A 135 7.77 7.95 7.45
CA ASN A 135 6.82 8.58 6.52
C ASN A 135 7.00 8.12 5.06
N LYS A 136 8.01 7.26 4.81
CA LYS A 136 8.37 6.71 3.50
C LYS A 136 8.51 7.78 2.43
N ILE A 137 9.35 8.78 2.71
CA ILE A 137 9.56 9.91 1.81
C ILE A 137 11.05 10.24 1.73
N ILE A 138 11.54 10.44 0.51
CA ILE A 138 12.84 11.06 0.25
C ILE A 138 12.56 12.52 -0.08
N ASN A 139 13.05 13.43 0.75
CA ASN A 139 12.91 14.86 0.53
C ASN A 139 14.26 15.47 0.18
N ILE A 140 14.34 16.11 -0.99
CA ILE A 140 15.50 16.91 -1.41
C ILE A 140 15.11 18.37 -1.32
N LYS A 141 15.92 19.19 -0.65
CA LYS A 141 15.75 20.64 -0.54
C LYS A 141 16.94 21.38 -1.15
N VAL A 142 16.65 22.47 -1.86
CA VAL A 142 17.64 23.40 -2.41
C VAL A 142 17.18 24.81 -2.06
N ASP A 143 17.82 25.42 -1.07
CA ASP A 143 17.34 26.64 -0.41
C ASP A 143 15.87 26.48 0.03
N ASP A 144 14.94 27.30 -0.49
CA ASP A 144 13.51 27.26 -0.16
C ASP A 144 12.70 26.28 -1.03
N MET A 145 13.33 25.60 -2.00
CA MET A 145 12.65 24.66 -2.89
C MET A 145 12.70 23.24 -2.35
N GLU A 146 11.56 22.55 -2.35
CA GLU A 146 11.45 21.15 -1.92
C GLU A 146 11.00 20.22 -3.04
N PHE A 147 11.64 19.05 -3.11
CA PHE A 147 11.39 17.99 -4.08
C PHE A 147 11.07 16.68 -3.34
N PRO A 148 9.88 16.57 -2.73
CA PRO A 148 9.46 15.37 -2.01
C PRO A 148 9.13 14.22 -2.96
N PHE A 149 9.60 13.02 -2.63
CA PHE A 149 9.26 11.79 -3.34
C PHE A 149 8.87 10.68 -2.35
N LYS A 150 7.60 10.28 -2.39
CA LYS A 150 7.08 9.20 -1.54
C LYS A 150 7.35 7.83 -2.17
N TYR A 151 7.71 6.85 -1.35
CA TYR A 151 8.00 5.47 -1.76
C TYR A 151 7.23 4.43 -0.94
N ILE A 152 7.18 3.19 -1.45
CA ILE A 152 6.52 2.07 -0.78
C ILE A 152 7.54 1.01 -0.35
N LYS A 153 8.45 0.63 -1.26
CA LYS A 153 9.54 -0.33 -1.04
C LYS A 153 10.92 0.35 -1.11
N GLY A 154 11.43 0.58 -2.30
CA GLY A 154 12.69 1.27 -2.60
C GLY A 154 12.46 2.30 -3.70
N ILE A 155 13.23 3.39 -3.69
CA ILE A 155 13.30 4.36 -4.77
C ILE A 155 14.64 5.10 -4.71
N GLY A 156 15.24 5.30 -5.88
CA GLY A 156 16.26 6.33 -6.09
C GLY A 156 15.60 7.65 -6.50
N HIS A 157 15.94 8.74 -5.81
CA HIS A 157 15.49 10.10 -6.12
C HIS A 157 16.70 11.03 -6.34
N ILE A 158 16.63 11.90 -7.36
CA ILE A 158 17.73 12.80 -7.72
C ILE A 158 17.25 14.20 -8.10
N VAL A 159 18.02 15.20 -7.70
CA VAL A 159 17.97 16.59 -8.18
C VAL A 159 19.35 16.98 -8.68
N ILE A 160 19.40 17.66 -9.83
CA ILE A 160 20.62 18.13 -10.49
C ILE A 160 20.58 19.65 -10.59
N LEU A 161 21.64 20.30 -10.12
CA LEU A 161 21.89 21.72 -10.37
C LEU A 161 22.99 21.87 -11.41
N ASP A 162 22.85 22.88 -12.26
CA ASP A 162 23.89 23.27 -13.19
C ASP A 162 25.15 23.70 -12.43
N GLY A 163 26.29 23.07 -12.76
CA GLY A 163 27.54 23.22 -12.02
C GLY A 163 28.19 24.61 -12.08
N LYS A 164 27.69 25.50 -12.94
CA LYS A 164 28.19 26.88 -13.11
C LYS A 164 27.25 27.90 -12.49
N THR A 165 25.95 27.75 -12.72
CA THR A 165 24.92 28.72 -12.35
C THR A 165 24.20 28.37 -11.04
N GLY A 166 24.23 27.10 -10.62
CA GLY A 166 23.48 26.61 -9.47
C GLY A 166 21.96 26.57 -9.67
N LYS A 167 21.47 26.80 -10.90
CA LYS A 167 20.03 26.65 -11.22
C LYS A 167 19.63 25.18 -11.29
N ILE A 168 18.37 24.88 -11.00
CA ILE A 168 17.81 23.54 -11.22
C ILE A 168 17.95 23.17 -12.70
N LYS A 169 18.64 22.07 -12.97
CA LYS A 169 18.89 21.52 -14.30
C LYS A 169 18.01 20.30 -14.57
N PHE A 170 17.75 19.50 -13.54
CA PHE A 170 16.85 18.35 -13.59
C PHE A 170 16.36 18.01 -12.17
N TYR A 171 15.19 17.37 -12.07
CA TYR A 171 14.76 16.68 -10.86
C TYR A 171 13.94 15.47 -11.25
N GLN A 172 14.01 14.38 -10.51
CA GLN A 172 13.19 13.21 -10.78
C GLN A 172 11.75 13.44 -10.30
N SER A 173 10.78 12.94 -11.05
CA SER A 173 9.35 13.09 -10.74
C SER A 173 8.59 11.82 -11.14
N LYS A 174 7.33 11.68 -10.67
CA LYS A 174 6.45 10.56 -11.05
C LYS A 174 6.44 10.33 -12.57
N GLY A 175 6.35 9.07 -13.00
CA GLY A 175 6.47 8.70 -14.42
C GLY A 175 7.90 8.57 -14.94
N TYR A 176 8.91 8.57 -14.06
CA TYR A 176 10.30 8.36 -14.45
C TYR A 176 10.51 7.00 -15.13
N THR A 177 9.78 5.95 -14.73
CA THR A 177 9.85 4.62 -15.36
C THR A 177 9.50 4.67 -16.84
N VAL A 178 8.38 5.33 -17.18
CA VAL A 178 7.91 5.47 -18.57
C VAL A 178 8.89 6.31 -19.39
N ARG A 179 9.41 7.39 -18.78
CA ARG A 179 10.42 8.24 -19.43
C ARG A 179 11.82 7.62 -19.43
N LYS A 180 12.02 6.49 -18.75
CA LYS A 180 13.33 5.87 -18.47
C LYS A 180 14.32 6.88 -17.87
N GLU A 181 13.84 7.73 -16.97
CA GLU A 181 14.58 8.76 -16.22
C GLU A 181 14.86 8.27 -14.79
N ASP A 182 15.11 6.97 -14.63
CA ASP A 182 15.59 6.39 -13.37
C ASP A 182 17.02 6.89 -13.04
N LEU A 183 17.40 6.71 -11.77
CA LEU A 183 18.66 7.20 -11.23
C LEU A 183 19.87 6.73 -12.07
N LYS A 184 19.94 5.44 -12.37
CA LYS A 184 21.02 4.85 -13.19
C LYS A 184 21.07 5.44 -14.59
N SER A 185 19.94 5.54 -15.28
CA SER A 185 19.87 6.11 -16.63
C SER A 185 20.41 7.54 -16.67
N ILE A 186 20.02 8.38 -15.70
CA ILE A 186 20.46 9.78 -15.62
C ILE A 186 21.95 9.87 -15.30
N ILE A 187 22.46 9.11 -14.32
CA ILE A 187 23.90 9.11 -13.96
C ILE A 187 24.78 8.62 -15.11
N ASN A 188 24.28 7.69 -15.93
CA ASN A 188 24.97 7.22 -17.13
C ASN A 188 24.91 8.20 -18.32
N GLY A 189 24.31 9.37 -18.14
CA GLY A 189 24.30 10.43 -19.13
C GLY A 189 23.22 10.26 -20.19
N LYS A 190 22.10 9.63 -19.86
CA LYS A 190 20.92 9.72 -20.70
C LYS A 190 20.41 11.17 -20.75
N ASN A 191 19.87 11.58 -21.90
CA ASN A 191 19.15 12.84 -22.01
C ASN A 191 17.84 12.77 -21.21
N PHE A 192 17.55 13.82 -20.46
CA PHE A 192 16.26 14.04 -19.82
C PHE A 192 15.42 15.01 -20.65
N LEU A 193 14.10 14.80 -20.62
CA LEU A 193 13.16 15.57 -21.40
C LEU A 193 12.81 16.90 -20.71
N LYS A 194 12.34 17.86 -21.51
CA LYS A 194 11.84 19.15 -21.02
C LYS A 194 10.67 18.95 -20.03
N LYS A 195 10.61 19.81 -19.03
CA LYS A 195 9.54 19.93 -18.03
C LYS A 195 8.96 21.33 -18.06
N SER A 196 7.79 21.51 -18.69
CA SER A 196 7.07 22.79 -18.76
C SER A 196 5.96 22.91 -17.72
N LEU A 197 5.66 24.15 -17.32
CA LEU A 197 4.57 24.49 -16.39
C LEU A 197 3.17 24.53 -17.05
N GLU A 198 3.09 24.39 -18.37
CA GLU A 198 1.82 24.41 -19.10
C GLU A 198 1.25 22.99 -19.28
N GLY A 199 0.27 22.66 -18.44
CA GLY A 199 -0.60 21.48 -18.61
C GLY A 199 -0.12 20.20 -17.94
N ASP A 200 -1.06 19.28 -17.71
CA ASP A 200 -0.79 17.88 -17.36
C ASP A 200 0.19 17.31 -18.40
N MET A 201 1.44 17.06 -18.03
CA MET A 201 2.40 16.42 -18.93
C MET A 201 1.93 14.99 -19.17
N GLU A 202 1.50 14.69 -20.39
CA GLU A 202 1.05 13.37 -20.79
C GLU A 202 2.10 12.73 -21.71
N THR A 203 2.68 11.60 -21.28
CA THR A 203 3.48 10.79 -22.20
C THR A 203 2.55 10.03 -23.13
N GLU A 204 2.72 10.19 -24.44
CA GLU A 204 1.98 9.38 -25.42
C GLU A 204 2.45 7.92 -25.34
N VAL A 205 1.53 7.04 -24.94
CA VAL A 205 1.80 5.59 -24.75
C VAL A 205 0.95 4.71 -25.68
N ILE A 206 0.10 5.32 -26.50
CA ILE A 206 -0.72 4.59 -27.47
C ILE A 206 0.20 3.96 -28.53
N GLY A 207 -0.01 2.67 -28.83
CA GLY A 207 0.83 1.90 -29.76
C GLY A 207 2.11 1.32 -29.15
N GLU A 208 2.47 1.69 -27.92
CA GLU A 208 3.60 1.09 -27.20
C GLU A 208 3.26 -0.30 -26.66
N ASP A 209 4.29 -1.14 -26.49
CA ASP A 209 4.11 -2.44 -25.83
C ASP A 209 3.84 -2.23 -24.34
N ILE A 210 2.73 -2.79 -23.84
CA ILE A 210 2.29 -2.64 -22.45
C ILE A 210 3.36 -3.06 -21.44
N THR A 211 4.21 -4.03 -21.77
CA THR A 211 5.26 -4.54 -20.87
C THR A 211 6.41 -3.56 -20.70
N ASN A 212 6.65 -2.69 -21.69
CA ASN A 212 7.64 -1.62 -21.59
C ASN A 212 7.16 -0.48 -20.68
N ILE A 213 5.85 -0.34 -20.50
CA ILE A 213 5.24 0.75 -19.74
C ILE A 213 4.93 0.31 -18.30
N LEU A 214 4.30 -0.86 -18.15
CA LEU A 214 3.78 -1.36 -16.87
C LEU A 214 4.46 -2.64 -16.39
N GLY A 215 5.54 -3.07 -17.04
CA GLY A 215 6.30 -4.25 -16.65
C GLY A 215 5.55 -5.56 -16.90
N THR A 216 5.86 -6.58 -16.11
CA THR A 216 5.42 -7.97 -16.33
C THR A 216 4.72 -8.57 -15.12
N SER A 217 3.95 -7.76 -14.39
CA SER A 217 3.18 -8.24 -13.23
C SER A 217 2.14 -9.31 -13.60
N VAL A 218 1.54 -9.96 -12.59
CA VAL A 218 0.56 -11.04 -12.83
C VAL A 218 -0.64 -10.55 -13.62
N SER A 219 -1.17 -9.37 -13.30
CA SER A 219 -2.30 -8.76 -14.01
C SER A 219 -1.95 -8.38 -15.44
N ILE A 220 -0.74 -7.86 -15.71
CA ILE A 220 -0.29 -7.52 -17.06
C ILE A 220 -0.10 -8.79 -17.90
N GLN A 221 0.51 -9.84 -17.35
CA GLN A 221 0.61 -11.13 -18.02
C GLN A 221 -0.77 -11.74 -18.30
N THR A 222 -1.71 -11.58 -17.37
CA THR A 222 -3.08 -12.07 -17.54
C THR A 222 -3.84 -11.27 -18.60
N LEU A 223 -3.65 -9.96 -18.66
CA LEU A 223 -4.17 -9.09 -19.72
C LEU A 223 -3.67 -9.53 -21.10
N ILE A 224 -2.38 -9.86 -21.22
CA ILE A 224 -1.80 -10.38 -22.48
C ILE A 224 -2.41 -11.73 -22.85
N LYS A 225 -2.50 -12.67 -21.91
CA LYS A 225 -3.16 -13.98 -22.13
C LYS A 225 -4.62 -13.81 -22.56
N ALA A 226 -5.32 -12.85 -21.98
CA ALA A 226 -6.70 -12.52 -22.32
C ALA A 226 -6.82 -12.04 -23.77
N ALA A 227 -5.92 -11.14 -24.21
CA ALA A 227 -5.88 -10.62 -25.57
C ALA A 227 -5.50 -11.70 -26.61
N GLU A 228 -4.66 -12.67 -26.23
CA GLU A 228 -4.33 -13.86 -27.03
C GLU A 228 -5.46 -14.89 -27.08
N GLY A 229 -6.55 -14.67 -26.34
CA GLY A 229 -7.74 -15.52 -26.34
C GLY A 229 -7.70 -16.72 -25.40
N LYS A 230 -6.66 -16.86 -24.57
CA LYS A 230 -6.53 -17.94 -23.59
C LYS A 230 -7.55 -17.81 -22.45
N GLU A 231 -7.83 -18.91 -21.75
CA GLU A 231 -8.64 -18.86 -20.53
C GLU A 231 -7.90 -18.19 -19.38
N PHE A 232 -8.65 -17.46 -18.56
CA PHE A 232 -8.16 -16.80 -17.36
C PHE A 232 -9.32 -16.54 -16.41
N ASN A 233 -8.98 -16.34 -15.13
CA ASN A 233 -9.88 -15.74 -14.16
C ASN A 233 -9.07 -14.70 -13.37
N PHE A 234 -9.46 -13.44 -13.46
CA PHE A 234 -8.74 -12.35 -12.82
C PHE A 234 -9.68 -11.18 -12.58
N ILE A 235 -10.61 -11.37 -11.63
CA ILE A 235 -11.57 -10.35 -11.20
C ILE A 235 -11.27 -10.02 -9.73
N ASN A 236 -11.16 -8.73 -9.42
CA ASN A 236 -10.88 -8.19 -8.09
C ASN A 236 -9.63 -8.80 -7.41
N GLN A 237 -8.62 -9.13 -8.21
CA GLN A 237 -7.38 -9.71 -7.70
C GLN A 237 -6.41 -8.60 -7.30
N TYR A 238 -5.69 -8.82 -6.21
CA TYR A 238 -4.61 -7.94 -5.78
C TYR A 238 -3.36 -8.19 -6.61
N ASP A 239 -2.68 -7.12 -7.01
CA ASP A 239 -1.40 -7.19 -7.71
C ASP A 239 -0.53 -5.98 -7.37
N GLU A 240 0.73 -6.02 -7.80
CA GLU A 240 1.66 -4.90 -7.73
C GLU A 240 2.17 -4.56 -9.13
N ILE A 241 1.84 -3.37 -9.62
CA ILE A 241 2.27 -2.88 -10.94
C ILE A 241 3.21 -1.70 -10.72
N ASN A 242 4.45 -1.79 -11.20
CA ASN A 242 5.49 -0.76 -11.00
C ASN A 242 5.61 -0.30 -9.53
N GLY A 243 5.62 -1.26 -8.60
CA GLY A 243 5.75 -0.97 -7.16
C GLY A 243 4.47 -0.44 -6.48
N ARG A 244 3.36 -0.30 -7.22
CA ARG A 244 2.09 0.22 -6.69
C ARG A 244 1.11 -0.91 -6.38
N PRO A 245 0.58 -0.98 -5.14
CA PRO A 245 -0.45 -1.95 -4.79
C PRO A 245 -1.77 -1.58 -5.47
N VAL A 246 -2.31 -2.51 -6.23
CA VAL A 246 -3.51 -2.28 -7.01
C VAL A 246 -4.49 -3.43 -6.87
N ARG A 247 -5.77 -3.13 -7.06
CA ARG A 247 -6.81 -4.13 -7.32
C ARG A 247 -7.15 -4.11 -8.81
N CYS A 248 -7.10 -5.28 -9.43
CA CYS A 248 -7.16 -5.41 -10.87
C CYS A 248 -8.26 -6.39 -11.30
N SER A 249 -8.91 -6.07 -12.42
CA SER A 249 -9.83 -6.97 -13.13
C SER A 249 -9.52 -6.98 -14.63
N VAL A 250 -9.42 -8.15 -15.23
CA VAL A 250 -9.12 -8.33 -16.66
C VAL A 250 -10.36 -8.83 -17.39
N PHE A 251 -10.61 -8.30 -18.59
CA PHE A 251 -11.74 -8.68 -19.43
C PHE A 251 -11.31 -8.79 -20.91
N LYS A 252 -11.89 -9.74 -21.64
CA LYS A 252 -11.68 -9.85 -23.11
C LYS A 252 -12.53 -8.82 -23.84
N ILE A 253 -11.98 -8.25 -24.91
CA ILE A 253 -12.73 -7.50 -25.90
C ILE A 253 -13.00 -8.45 -27.06
N LYS A 254 -14.25 -8.90 -27.20
CA LYS A 254 -14.66 -9.86 -28.22
C LYS A 254 -16.05 -9.57 -28.75
N ASP A 255 -16.30 -10.02 -29.97
CA ASP A 255 -17.65 -10.23 -30.50
C ASP A 255 -17.95 -11.75 -30.51
N GLU A 256 -19.09 -12.18 -31.06
CA GLU A 256 -19.52 -13.59 -31.06
C GLU A 256 -18.47 -14.56 -31.63
N GLU A 257 -17.70 -14.15 -32.65
CA GLU A 257 -16.75 -15.03 -33.35
C GLU A 257 -15.27 -14.66 -33.16
N LYS A 258 -14.95 -13.45 -32.69
CA LYS A 258 -13.58 -12.92 -32.74
C LYS A 258 -13.18 -12.13 -31.50
N ILE A 259 -11.94 -12.35 -31.06
CA ILE A 259 -11.30 -11.59 -29.98
C ILE A 259 -10.46 -10.47 -30.63
N TYR A 260 -10.69 -9.24 -30.19
CA TYR A 260 -10.00 -8.04 -30.67
C TYR A 260 -8.90 -7.57 -29.71
N GLY A 261 -8.94 -8.02 -28.44
CA GLY A 261 -7.97 -7.65 -27.43
C GLY A 261 -8.48 -7.91 -26.02
N ALA A 262 -7.96 -7.16 -25.06
CA ALA A 262 -8.40 -7.22 -23.67
C ALA A 262 -8.24 -5.86 -23.00
N PHE A 263 -8.98 -5.63 -21.92
CA PHE A 263 -8.80 -4.46 -21.08
C PHE A 263 -8.63 -4.83 -19.60
N LEU A 264 -7.89 -3.97 -18.90
CA LEU A 264 -7.59 -4.01 -17.48
C LEU A 264 -8.33 -2.85 -16.81
N LEU A 265 -9.10 -3.17 -15.78
CA LEU A 265 -9.55 -2.21 -14.77
C LEU A 265 -8.56 -2.24 -13.62
N VAL A 266 -8.16 -1.06 -13.15
CA VAL A 266 -7.21 -0.91 -12.05
C VAL A 266 -7.67 0.13 -11.03
N GLU A 267 -7.59 -0.22 -9.77
CA GLU A 267 -7.82 0.66 -8.63
C GLU A 267 -6.55 0.78 -7.80
N ASP A 268 -6.17 2.02 -7.47
CA ASP A 268 -5.01 2.31 -6.62
C ASP A 268 -5.38 2.11 -5.14
N LEU A 269 -4.65 1.20 -4.47
CA LEU A 269 -4.86 0.90 -3.06
C LEU A 269 -3.84 1.59 -2.15
N SER A 270 -3.00 2.48 -2.70
CA SER A 270 -1.94 3.16 -1.96
C SER A 270 -2.49 4.01 -0.82
N GLU A 271 -3.56 4.76 -1.06
CA GLU A 271 -4.19 5.59 -0.02
C GLU A 271 -4.83 4.73 1.07
N LEU A 272 -5.53 3.65 0.70
CA LEU A 272 -6.13 2.73 1.65
C LEU A 272 -5.06 2.09 2.55
N ASN A 273 -3.96 1.60 1.95
CA ASN A 273 -2.85 1.03 2.69
C ASN A 273 -2.15 2.06 3.59
N ARG A 274 -2.07 3.33 3.17
CA ARG A 274 -1.54 4.42 3.99
C ARG A 274 -2.41 4.66 5.23
N LEU A 275 -3.72 4.77 5.04
CA LEU A 275 -4.66 4.97 6.13
C LEU A 275 -4.63 3.82 7.14
N ILE A 276 -4.52 2.58 6.66
CA ILE A 276 -4.35 1.40 7.53
C ILE A 276 -3.07 1.50 8.35
N LYS A 277 -1.94 1.90 7.74
CA LYS A 277 -0.67 2.06 8.43
C LYS A 277 -0.66 3.21 9.44
N GLU A 278 -1.18 4.38 9.06
CA GLU A 278 -1.30 5.53 9.96
C GLU A 278 -2.17 5.17 11.18
N LYS A 279 -3.28 4.45 10.96
CA LYS A 279 -4.11 3.92 12.05
C LYS A 279 -3.32 2.96 12.94
N ASP A 280 -2.55 2.05 12.35
CA ASP A 280 -1.72 1.08 13.08
C ASP A 280 -0.61 1.75 13.91
N GLU A 281 -0.03 2.84 13.44
CA GLU A 281 0.99 3.62 14.15
C GLU A 281 0.39 4.43 15.31
N ILE A 282 -0.75 5.09 15.07
CA ILE A 282 -1.50 5.79 16.13
C ILE A 282 -1.88 4.80 17.22
N LEU A 283 -2.37 3.63 16.81
CA LEU A 283 -2.69 2.55 17.71
C LEU A 283 -1.47 2.09 18.50
N LYS A 284 -0.33 1.85 17.85
CA LYS A 284 0.91 1.49 18.55
C LYS A 284 1.30 2.53 19.61
N LYS A 285 1.20 3.82 19.29
CA LYS A 285 1.47 4.91 20.25
C LYS A 285 0.48 4.92 21.41
N LEU A 286 -0.80 4.63 21.17
CA LEU A 286 -1.80 4.48 22.23
C LEU A 286 -1.47 3.29 23.15
N LEU A 287 -1.04 2.17 22.58
CA LEU A 287 -0.61 0.98 23.34
C LEU A 287 0.64 1.26 24.19
N GLU A 288 1.58 2.08 23.71
CA GLU A 288 2.81 2.47 24.42
C GLU A 288 2.53 3.43 25.60
N ILE A 289 1.46 4.24 25.52
CA ILE A 289 1.07 5.20 26.59
C ILE A 289 0.37 4.49 27.78
N GLU A 290 -0.19 3.29 27.57
CA GLU A 290 -0.91 2.54 28.61
C GLU A 290 -0.03 1.58 29.43
N GLU A 291 1.29 1.69 29.38
CA GLU A 291 2.20 0.98 30.31
C GLU A 291 2.20 1.60 31.71
N THR A 292 1.05 1.61 32.39
CA THR A 292 1.03 1.66 33.86
C THR A 292 0.08 0.64 34.46
N THR A 293 0.71 -0.42 35.01
CA THR A 293 0.28 -1.35 36.07
C THR A 293 -0.69 -2.52 35.80
N TYR A 294 -1.44 -2.60 34.71
CA TYR A 294 -2.22 -3.83 34.44
C TYR A 294 -2.40 -4.11 32.94
N ASN A 295 -1.72 -5.14 32.42
CA ASN A 295 -1.89 -5.65 31.06
C ASN A 295 -2.71 -6.96 31.11
N PRO A 296 -3.99 -6.97 30.67
CA PRO A 296 -4.84 -8.16 30.65
C PRO A 296 -4.25 -9.35 29.87
N PHE A 297 -3.32 -9.10 28.95
CA PHE A 297 -2.66 -10.16 28.16
C PHE A 297 -1.57 -10.91 28.91
N ASP A 298 -1.24 -10.52 30.15
CA ASP A 298 -0.25 -11.23 30.98
C ASP A 298 -0.76 -12.61 31.41
N VAL A 299 -2.08 -12.86 31.36
CA VAL A 299 -2.68 -14.20 31.55
C VAL A 299 -2.24 -15.20 30.47
N ILE A 300 -1.86 -14.71 29.29
CA ILE A 300 -1.37 -15.56 28.19
C ILE A 300 0.11 -15.81 28.40
N VAL A 301 0.43 -16.97 28.97
CA VAL A 301 1.81 -17.38 29.26
C VAL A 301 2.56 -17.71 27.97
N GLY A 302 3.81 -17.23 27.86
CA GLY A 302 4.70 -17.52 26.74
C GLY A 302 5.46 -16.29 26.25
N GLU A 303 6.72 -16.51 25.88
CA GLU A 303 7.66 -15.44 25.46
C GLU A 303 8.13 -15.60 24.00
N SER A 304 7.68 -16.64 23.30
CA SER A 304 8.06 -16.86 21.90
C SER A 304 7.59 -15.71 21.00
N GLN A 305 8.31 -15.45 19.91
CA GLN A 305 7.95 -14.38 18.96
C GLN A 305 6.52 -14.53 18.43
N ALA A 306 6.05 -15.78 18.24
CA ALA A 306 4.68 -16.06 17.82
C ALA A 306 3.64 -15.58 18.86
N ILE A 307 3.88 -15.84 20.15
CA ILE A 307 2.99 -15.37 21.24
C ILE A 307 3.05 -13.84 21.36
N GLN A 308 4.23 -13.23 21.22
CA GLN A 308 4.36 -11.76 21.23
C GLN A 308 3.58 -11.12 20.07
N ASN A 309 3.67 -11.70 18.88
CA ASN A 309 2.90 -11.26 17.71
C ASN A 309 1.39 -11.43 17.94
N LEU A 310 0.95 -12.57 18.50
CA LEU A 310 -0.45 -12.82 18.86
C LEU A 310 -0.98 -11.77 19.84
N LYS A 311 -0.25 -11.49 20.93
CA LYS A 311 -0.60 -10.46 21.91
C LYS A 311 -0.71 -9.08 21.24
N SER A 312 0.23 -8.74 20.36
CA SER A 312 0.22 -7.48 19.60
C SER A 312 -1.02 -7.37 18.70
N TYR A 313 -1.34 -8.40 17.91
CA TYR A 313 -2.53 -8.41 17.07
C TYR A 313 -3.83 -8.33 17.88
N ALA A 314 -3.90 -9.04 19.00
CA ALA A 314 -5.07 -9.02 19.88
C ALA A 314 -5.28 -7.65 20.55
N LYS A 315 -4.20 -7.01 21.03
CA LYS A 315 -4.24 -5.62 21.52
C LYS A 315 -4.75 -4.67 20.44
N LYS A 316 -4.24 -4.81 19.22
CA LYS A 316 -4.70 -3.98 18.08
C LYS A 316 -6.18 -4.20 17.75
N ALA A 317 -6.65 -5.45 17.83
CA ALA A 317 -8.04 -5.76 17.56
C ALA A 317 -8.98 -5.21 18.65
N ALA A 318 -8.55 -5.30 19.92
CA ALA A 318 -9.33 -4.89 21.10
C ALA A 318 -9.73 -3.41 21.12
N ILE A 319 -8.91 -2.51 20.57
CA ILE A 319 -9.23 -1.07 20.51
C ILE A 319 -10.30 -0.72 19.47
N THR A 320 -10.68 -1.66 18.61
CA THR A 320 -11.66 -1.44 17.53
C THR A 320 -13.04 -1.98 17.92
N ASN A 321 -14.08 -1.56 17.19
CA ASN A 321 -15.41 -2.14 17.31
C ASN A 321 -15.66 -3.32 16.36
N SER A 322 -14.62 -3.84 15.70
CA SER A 322 -14.75 -4.94 14.73
C SER A 322 -15.01 -6.29 15.40
N THR A 323 -15.73 -7.17 14.69
CA THR A 323 -15.87 -8.58 15.09
C THR A 323 -14.54 -9.31 14.93
N ILE A 324 -14.15 -10.10 15.95
CA ILE A 324 -12.86 -10.79 16.00
C ILE A 324 -13.09 -12.30 15.89
N LEU A 325 -12.43 -12.94 14.93
CA LEU A 325 -12.39 -14.40 14.80
C LEU A 325 -11.09 -14.94 15.39
N ILE A 326 -11.20 -15.81 16.40
CA ILE A 326 -10.04 -16.45 17.05
C ILE A 326 -9.92 -17.88 16.53
N LEU A 327 -8.81 -18.18 15.86
CA LEU A 327 -8.51 -19.51 15.33
C LEU A 327 -7.44 -20.20 16.18
N GLY A 328 -7.58 -21.50 16.36
CA GLY A 328 -6.63 -22.34 17.10
C GLY A 328 -7.25 -23.67 17.49
N GLU A 329 -6.39 -24.65 17.76
CA GLU A 329 -6.82 -25.99 18.19
C GLU A 329 -7.60 -25.94 19.52
N SER A 330 -8.35 -27.00 19.82
CA SER A 330 -9.06 -27.10 21.10
C SER A 330 -8.08 -27.09 22.28
N GLY A 331 -8.46 -26.45 23.39
CA GLY A 331 -7.61 -26.36 24.58
C GLY A 331 -6.44 -25.36 24.52
N THR A 332 -6.27 -24.60 23.44
CA THR A 332 -5.16 -23.62 23.28
C THR A 332 -5.36 -22.28 24.01
N GLY A 333 -6.41 -22.14 24.84
CA GLY A 333 -6.65 -20.93 25.64
C GLY A 333 -7.40 -19.80 24.92
N LYS A 334 -8.17 -20.10 23.86
CA LYS A 334 -8.96 -19.10 23.09
C LYS A 334 -9.88 -18.24 23.97
N SER A 335 -10.57 -18.83 24.95
CA SER A 335 -11.41 -18.09 25.90
C SER A 335 -10.63 -17.09 26.75
N GLN A 336 -9.40 -17.42 27.16
CA GLN A 336 -8.55 -16.49 27.91
C GLN A 336 -8.11 -15.31 27.04
N LEU A 337 -7.77 -15.59 25.77
CA LEU A 337 -7.47 -14.54 24.79
C LEU A 337 -8.68 -13.63 24.55
N ALA A 338 -9.88 -14.18 24.40
CA ALA A 338 -11.12 -13.41 24.23
C ALA A 338 -11.40 -12.49 25.43
N ARG A 339 -11.19 -12.99 26.66
CA ARG A 339 -11.32 -12.20 27.89
C ARG A 339 -10.29 -11.08 27.97
N ALA A 340 -9.03 -11.37 27.64
CA ALA A 340 -7.97 -10.36 27.60
C ALA A 340 -8.28 -9.25 26.57
N ILE A 341 -8.79 -9.61 25.39
CA ILE A 341 -9.26 -8.66 24.37
C ILE A 341 -10.38 -7.77 24.93
N HIS A 342 -11.37 -8.34 25.61
CA HIS A 342 -12.45 -7.57 26.22
C HIS A 342 -11.94 -6.58 27.28
N GLU A 343 -11.11 -7.05 28.20
CA GLU A 343 -10.52 -6.23 29.27
C GLU A 343 -9.60 -5.13 28.73
N TYR A 344 -8.99 -5.34 27.56
CA TYR A 344 -8.15 -4.33 26.89
C TYR A 344 -8.96 -3.37 26.00
N SER A 345 -10.21 -3.69 25.70
CA SER A 345 -11.06 -2.87 24.83
C SER A 345 -11.61 -1.64 25.54
N GLY A 346 -12.15 -0.69 24.76
CA GLY A 346 -12.95 0.42 25.31
C GLY A 346 -14.24 -0.01 26.01
N ARG A 347 -14.57 -1.32 26.03
CA ARG A 347 -15.72 -1.92 26.72
C ARG A 347 -15.33 -2.55 28.06
N ARG A 348 -14.11 -2.32 28.54
CA ARG A 348 -13.66 -2.77 29.86
C ARG A 348 -14.67 -2.37 30.95
N GLY A 349 -14.96 -3.29 31.86
CA GLY A 349 -15.94 -3.09 32.93
C GLY A 349 -17.41 -3.22 32.50
N LYS A 350 -17.68 -3.53 31.21
CA LYS A 350 -19.00 -3.93 30.73
C LYS A 350 -19.15 -5.46 30.83
N LYS A 351 -20.31 -5.98 30.44
CA LYS A 351 -20.57 -7.42 30.50
C LYS A 351 -19.78 -8.17 29.42
N PHE A 352 -19.06 -9.20 29.84
CA PHE A 352 -18.51 -10.24 28.96
C PHE A 352 -19.39 -11.49 29.09
N VAL A 353 -20.07 -11.86 28.01
CA VAL A 353 -20.94 -13.03 27.94
C VAL A 353 -20.28 -14.08 27.07
N GLU A 354 -20.10 -15.28 27.61
CA GLU A 354 -19.50 -16.41 26.91
C GLU A 354 -20.56 -17.50 26.70
N LEU A 355 -20.61 -18.03 25.48
CA LEU A 355 -21.48 -19.13 25.11
C LEU A 355 -20.66 -20.13 24.28
N ASN A 356 -20.60 -21.38 24.75
CA ASN A 356 -20.10 -22.48 23.95
C ASN A 356 -21.26 -23.04 23.11
N CYS A 357 -21.15 -22.95 21.78
CA CYS A 357 -22.19 -23.36 20.85
C CYS A 357 -22.38 -24.88 20.75
N GLY A 358 -21.33 -25.66 21.02
CA GLY A 358 -21.37 -27.13 21.01
C GLY A 358 -22.00 -27.76 22.27
N ALA A 359 -22.17 -26.98 23.35
CA ALA A 359 -22.63 -27.49 24.64
C ALA A 359 -24.17 -27.63 24.77
N LEU A 360 -24.96 -27.07 23.84
CA LEU A 360 -26.42 -27.00 23.93
C LEU A 360 -27.10 -27.64 22.71
N SER A 361 -28.31 -28.14 22.90
CA SER A 361 -29.17 -28.53 21.77
C SER A 361 -29.61 -27.31 20.97
N GLU A 362 -29.86 -27.46 19.67
CA GLU A 362 -30.25 -26.36 18.77
C GLU A 362 -31.39 -25.49 19.32
N SER A 363 -32.46 -26.11 19.83
CA SER A 363 -33.60 -25.40 20.41
C SER A 363 -33.26 -24.57 21.65
N LEU A 364 -32.34 -25.07 22.48
CA LEU A 364 -31.86 -24.35 23.65
C LEU A 364 -30.93 -23.23 23.22
N LEU A 365 -30.00 -23.51 22.31
CA LEU A 365 -29.05 -22.54 21.77
C LEU A 365 -29.75 -21.31 21.17
N GLU A 366 -30.83 -21.53 20.41
CA GLU A 366 -31.67 -20.45 19.88
C GLU A 366 -32.30 -19.63 21.00
N SER A 367 -32.90 -20.30 21.98
CA SER A 367 -33.57 -19.65 23.11
C SER A 367 -32.61 -18.90 24.04
N GLU A 368 -31.35 -19.36 24.16
CA GLU A 368 -30.29 -18.68 24.90
C GLU A 368 -29.82 -17.44 24.13
N LEU A 369 -29.48 -17.59 22.84
CA LEU A 369 -28.92 -16.50 22.04
C LEU A 369 -29.89 -15.33 21.88
N PHE A 370 -31.12 -15.63 21.43
CA PHE A 370 -32.09 -14.62 21.01
C PHE A 370 -33.18 -14.35 22.05
N GLY A 371 -33.33 -15.23 23.04
CA GLY A 371 -34.44 -15.14 23.98
C GLY A 371 -35.77 -15.59 23.38
N TYR A 372 -36.84 -15.49 24.16
CA TYR A 372 -38.19 -15.76 23.71
C TYR A 372 -39.22 -14.98 24.53
N VAL A 373 -40.36 -14.71 23.92
CA VAL A 373 -41.52 -14.08 24.58
C VAL A 373 -42.41 -15.13 25.25
N PRO A 374 -43.22 -14.74 26.25
CA PRO A 374 -44.20 -15.65 26.86
C PRO A 374 -45.08 -16.32 25.81
N GLY A 375 -45.21 -17.65 25.88
CA GLY A 375 -46.05 -18.42 24.96
C GLY A 375 -45.44 -18.70 23.58
N ALA A 376 -44.16 -18.43 23.35
CA ALA A 376 -43.49 -18.72 22.08
C ALA A 376 -43.48 -20.21 21.69
N PHE A 377 -43.50 -21.13 22.68
CA PHE A 377 -43.59 -22.58 22.48
C PHE A 377 -44.18 -23.28 23.71
N THR A 378 -44.58 -24.54 23.56
CA THR A 378 -45.07 -25.37 24.68
C THR A 378 -43.96 -25.60 25.70
N GLY A 379 -44.09 -25.00 26.89
CA GLY A 379 -43.07 -25.01 27.94
C GLY A 379 -42.33 -23.67 28.15
N ALA A 380 -42.64 -22.64 27.35
CA ALA A 380 -42.10 -21.30 27.55
C ALA A 380 -42.52 -20.74 28.92
N LYS A 381 -41.56 -20.14 29.65
CA LYS A 381 -41.84 -19.47 30.91
C LYS A 381 -42.81 -18.31 30.70
N LYS A 382 -43.71 -18.09 31.67
CA LYS A 382 -44.71 -17.00 31.64
C LYS A 382 -44.10 -15.61 31.58
N GLU A 383 -42.85 -15.46 32.05
CA GLU A 383 -42.09 -14.21 32.00
C GLU A 383 -41.24 -14.04 30.74
N GLY A 384 -41.18 -15.06 29.87
CA GLY A 384 -40.25 -15.10 28.74
C GLY A 384 -38.80 -15.28 29.19
N LYS A 385 -37.86 -15.04 28.28
CA LYS A 385 -36.43 -15.05 28.57
C LYS A 385 -35.71 -14.03 27.68
N LYS A 386 -34.86 -13.19 28.27
CA LYS A 386 -33.95 -12.32 27.52
C LYS A 386 -32.82 -13.13 26.90
N GLY A 387 -32.45 -12.79 25.67
CA GLY A 387 -31.32 -13.41 24.98
C GLY A 387 -29.98 -13.00 25.55
N LEU A 388 -28.95 -13.80 25.29
CA LEU A 388 -27.56 -13.49 25.61
C LEU A 388 -27.03 -12.30 24.81
N ILE A 389 -27.53 -12.10 23.58
CA ILE A 389 -27.22 -10.92 22.77
C ILE A 389 -27.69 -9.65 23.50
N GLU A 390 -28.94 -9.62 23.96
CA GLU A 390 -29.48 -8.50 24.75
C GLU A 390 -28.74 -8.36 26.08
N SER A 391 -28.35 -9.48 26.70
CA SER A 391 -27.62 -9.46 27.97
C SER A 391 -26.19 -8.92 27.82
N ALA A 392 -25.60 -9.03 26.63
CA ALA A 392 -24.27 -8.53 26.29
C ALA A 392 -24.30 -7.08 25.75
N ASP A 393 -25.45 -6.41 25.77
CA ASP A 393 -25.58 -5.04 25.28
C ASP A 393 -24.59 -4.08 25.95
N GLY A 394 -23.97 -3.24 25.12
CA GLY A 394 -22.85 -2.37 25.50
C GLY A 394 -21.56 -3.09 25.91
N GLY A 395 -21.52 -4.43 25.84
CA GLY A 395 -20.42 -5.29 26.28
C GLY A 395 -19.82 -6.14 25.16
N THR A 396 -19.58 -7.42 25.41
CA THR A 396 -18.99 -8.36 24.43
C THR A 396 -19.63 -9.73 24.56
N LEU A 397 -20.06 -10.30 23.44
CA LEU A 397 -20.52 -11.68 23.31
C LEU A 397 -19.41 -12.50 22.65
N PHE A 398 -18.92 -13.51 23.36
CA PHE A 398 -17.96 -14.49 22.85
C PHE A 398 -18.68 -15.81 22.56
N LEU A 399 -18.61 -16.24 21.31
CA LEU A 399 -19.20 -17.47 20.82
C LEU A 399 -18.08 -18.49 20.58
N ASP A 400 -17.88 -19.39 21.53
CA ASP A 400 -16.90 -20.47 21.40
C ASP A 400 -17.48 -21.60 20.55
N GLU A 401 -16.61 -22.24 19.77
CA GLU A 401 -16.99 -23.31 18.84
C GLU A 401 -18.11 -22.90 17.88
N ILE A 402 -18.04 -21.67 17.33
CA ILE A 402 -19.01 -21.13 16.36
C ILE A 402 -19.25 -22.03 15.14
N SER A 403 -18.30 -22.93 14.81
CA SER A 403 -18.46 -23.94 13.76
C SER A 403 -19.61 -24.92 14.03
N GLU A 404 -19.98 -25.13 15.29
CA GLU A 404 -21.08 -25.99 15.70
C GLU A 404 -22.45 -25.31 15.60
N LEU A 405 -22.50 -24.03 15.18
CA LEU A 405 -23.76 -23.30 15.05
C LEU A 405 -24.58 -23.82 13.85
N PRO A 406 -25.84 -24.27 14.07
CA PRO A 406 -26.73 -24.71 12.99
C PRO A 406 -26.99 -23.63 11.92
N LEU A 407 -27.13 -24.03 10.65
CA LEU A 407 -27.24 -23.11 9.49
C LEU A 407 -28.39 -22.10 9.62
N ASN A 408 -29.54 -22.52 10.15
CA ASN A 408 -30.68 -21.63 10.42
C ASN A 408 -30.34 -20.54 11.45
N LEU A 409 -29.54 -20.85 12.47
CA LEU A 409 -29.10 -19.87 13.47
C LEU A 409 -28.00 -18.96 12.91
N GLN A 410 -27.17 -19.44 11.96
CA GLN A 410 -26.18 -18.60 11.28
C GLN A 410 -26.85 -17.44 10.52
N VAL A 411 -28.00 -17.69 9.87
CA VAL A 411 -28.79 -16.64 9.19
C VAL A 411 -29.28 -15.59 10.18
N LYS A 412 -29.78 -16.00 11.35
CA LYS A 412 -30.24 -15.08 12.40
C LYS A 412 -29.09 -14.28 13.01
N LEU A 413 -27.95 -14.93 13.23
CA LEU A 413 -26.75 -14.26 13.72
C LEU A 413 -26.23 -13.23 12.71
N LEU A 414 -26.29 -13.53 11.42
CA LEU A 414 -25.91 -12.59 10.36
C LEU A 414 -26.73 -11.31 10.42
N HIS A 415 -28.04 -11.40 10.67
CA HIS A 415 -28.89 -10.21 10.86
C HIS A 415 -28.51 -9.35 12.07
N VAL A 416 -27.87 -9.93 13.08
CA VAL A 416 -27.39 -9.20 14.26
C VAL A 416 -26.06 -8.49 13.98
N LEU A 417 -25.25 -9.03 13.07
CA LEU A 417 -23.93 -8.50 12.74
C LEU A 417 -23.93 -7.42 11.65
N GLN A 418 -24.99 -7.31 10.85
CA GLN A 418 -25.06 -6.45 9.66
C GLN A 418 -25.60 -5.04 9.93
#